data_AF-A0A9P7XA68-F1
#
_entry.id   AF-A0A9P7XA68-F1
#
_cell.length_a   1.000
_cell.length_b   1.000
_cell.length_c   1.000
_cell.angle_alpha   90.00
_cell.angle_beta   90.00
_cell.angle_gamma   90.00
#
_symmetry.space_group_name_H-M   'P 1'
#
loop_
_entity.id
_entity.type
_entity.pdbx_description
1 polymer ?
#
loop_
_entity_poly.entity_id
_entity_poly.type
_entity_poly.pdbx_seq_one_letter_code
_entity_poly.pdbx_strand_id
1 'polypeptide(L)'
;MSSDDSSQPTFSGKSDEDAATFIRSIQNIAFAQGRQRDDEWQADYAATCLDGVAMRWYCDLEEEQRFSWSDLRRALLQRFP
;
A
#
# COMPACT_ATOMS: atom_id res chain seq x y z
N MET A 1 26.78 -6.87 13.09
CA MET A 1 25.71 -5.97 13.57
C MET A 1 24.73 -5.85 12.42
N SER A 2 23.52 -6.38 12.63
CA SER A 2 22.46 -6.46 11.64
C SER A 2 21.99 -5.06 11.26
N SER A 3 22.27 -4.64 10.04
CA SER A 3 21.44 -3.63 9.38
C SER A 3 20.31 -4.39 8.72
N ASP A 4 19.30 -4.72 9.53
CA ASP A 4 18.01 -5.13 8.99
C ASP A 4 17.40 -3.87 8.40
N ASP A 5 17.76 -3.62 7.13
CA ASP A 5 17.12 -2.62 6.29
C ASP A 5 15.72 -3.13 5.96
N SER A 6 14.86 -3.20 6.98
CA SER A 6 13.41 -3.28 6.83
C SER A 6 12.91 -1.93 6.28
N SER A 7 13.43 -1.53 5.12
CA SER A 7 12.92 -0.39 4.38
C SER A 7 11.49 -0.74 3.99
N GLN A 8 10.53 -0.19 4.73
CA GLN A 8 9.12 -0.31 4.38
C GLN A 8 8.96 0.10 2.91
N PRO A 9 8.17 -0.65 2.12
CA PRO A 9 7.95 -0.27 0.73
C PRO A 9 7.40 1.16 0.72
N THR A 10 8.01 2.07 -0.01
CA THR A 10 7.50 3.44 -0.15
C THR A 10 6.91 3.58 -1.54
N PHE A 11 5.72 4.17 -1.65
CA PHE A 11 5.06 4.42 -2.93
C PHE A 11 4.63 5.88 -3.02
N SER A 12 5.28 6.64 -3.90
CA SER A 12 5.01 8.07 -4.08
C SER A 12 3.99 8.37 -5.18
N GLY A 13 3.68 7.38 -6.03
CA GLY A 13 2.77 7.48 -7.17
C GLY A 13 3.35 8.24 -8.36
N LYS A 14 4.68 8.21 -8.54
CA LYS A 14 5.36 8.82 -9.70
C LYS A 14 5.26 7.92 -10.93
N SER A 15 5.43 8.49 -12.12
CA SER A 15 5.22 7.80 -13.42
C SER A 15 6.11 6.57 -13.66
N ASP A 16 7.18 6.41 -12.90
CA ASP A 16 8.10 5.28 -12.93
C ASP A 16 7.79 4.20 -11.88
N GLU A 17 6.86 4.45 -10.96
CA GLU A 17 6.46 3.49 -9.92
C GLU A 17 5.22 2.69 -10.35
N ASP A 18 5.38 1.37 -10.41
CA ASP A 18 4.30 0.44 -10.73
C ASP A 18 3.48 0.09 -9.48
N ALA A 19 2.19 0.44 -9.49
CA ALA A 19 1.27 0.13 -8.41
C ALA A 19 1.12 -1.37 -8.16
N ALA A 20 1.23 -2.22 -9.20
CA ALA A 20 1.18 -3.67 -9.04
C ALA A 20 2.38 -4.19 -8.24
N THR A 21 3.56 -3.61 -8.45
CA THR A 21 4.76 -3.92 -7.68
C THR A 21 4.61 -3.52 -6.21
N PHE A 22 4.06 -2.34 -5.94
CA PHE A 22 3.74 -1.91 -4.57
C PHE A 22 2.74 -2.85 -3.88
N ILE A 23 1.62 -3.16 -4.54
CA ILE A 23 0.58 -4.07 -4.02
C ILE A 23 1.18 -5.44 -3.69
N ARG A 24 2.03 -5.97 -4.57
CA ARG A 24 2.71 -7.26 -4.35
C ARG A 24 3.61 -7.22 -3.11
N SER A 25 4.30 -6.11 -2.86
CA SER A 25 5.14 -5.94 -1.66
C SER A 25 4.30 -5.99 -0.38
N ILE A 26 3.17 -5.28 -0.34
CA ILE A 26 2.23 -5.34 0.80
C ILE A 26 1.73 -6.76 1.03
N GLN A 27 1.33 -7.47 -0.02
CA GLN A 27 0.85 -8.85 0.06
C GLN A 27 1.91 -9.82 0.58
N ASN A 28 3.17 -9.66 0.15
CA ASN A 28 4.28 -10.48 0.65
C ASN A 28 4.51 -10.27 2.15
N ILE A 29 4.46 -9.02 2.60
CA ILE A 29 4.63 -8.67 4.01
C ILE A 29 3.45 -9.21 4.84
N ALA A 30 2.22 -9.04 4.37
CA ALA A 30 1.04 -9.60 5.01
C ALA A 30 1.13 -11.14 5.11
N PHE A 31 1.59 -11.82 4.06
CA PHE A 31 1.80 -13.26 4.07
C PHE A 31 2.89 -13.68 5.06
N ALA A 32 4.03 -12.99 5.08
CA ALA A 32 5.13 -13.27 6.02
C ALA A 32 4.71 -13.11 7.49
N GLN A 33 3.77 -12.20 7.77
CA GLN A 33 3.23 -11.96 9.11
C GLN A 33 1.97 -12.79 9.44
N GLY A 34 1.49 -13.63 8.52
CA GLY A 34 0.25 -14.41 8.71
C GLY A 34 -1.03 -13.57 8.67
N ARG A 35 -0.96 -12.34 8.15
CA ARG A 35 -2.03 -11.34 8.03
C ARG A 35 -2.62 -11.27 6.63
N GLN A 36 -2.36 -12.24 5.74
CA GLN A 36 -2.80 -12.19 4.34
C GLN A 36 -4.33 -12.12 4.13
N ARG A 37 -5.13 -12.45 5.17
CA ARG A 37 -6.59 -12.35 5.17
C ARG A 37 -7.12 -11.17 5.99
N ASP A 38 -6.24 -10.42 6.62
CA ASP A 38 -6.55 -9.27 7.44
C ASP A 38 -6.59 -8.05 6.51
N ASP A 39 -7.79 -7.72 6.02
CA ASP A 39 -8.00 -6.70 4.98
C ASP A 39 -7.76 -5.29 5.55
N GLU A 40 -8.28 -5.00 6.73
CA GLU A 40 -8.06 -3.73 7.45
C GLU A 40 -6.58 -3.53 7.79
N TRP A 41 -5.90 -4.56 8.32
CA TRP A 41 -4.47 -4.46 8.62
C TRP A 41 -3.63 -4.17 7.38
N GLN A 42 -3.97 -4.78 6.23
CA GLN A 42 -3.27 -4.51 4.97
C GLN A 42 -3.50 -3.08 4.48
N ALA A 43 -4.72 -2.55 4.64
CA ALA A 43 -5.05 -1.18 4.28
C ALA A 43 -4.29 -0.18 5.14
N ASP A 44 -4.28 -0.38 6.46
CA ASP A 44 -3.56 0.45 7.41
C ASP A 44 -2.05 0.42 7.14
N TYR A 45 -1.49 -0.77 6.92
CA TYR A 45 -0.07 -0.91 6.61
C TYR A 45 0.30 -0.27 5.25
N ALA A 46 -0.55 -0.44 4.23
CA ALA A 46 -0.35 0.23 2.95
C ALA A 46 -0.39 1.75 3.10
N ALA A 47 -1.28 2.30 3.94
CA ALA A 47 -1.36 3.74 4.19
C ALA A 47 -0.07 4.30 4.80
N THR A 48 0.62 3.57 5.69
CA THR A 48 1.93 4.00 6.24
C THR A 48 3.05 4.03 5.19
N CYS A 49 2.83 3.36 4.06
CA CYS A 49 3.79 3.20 2.99
C CYS A 49 3.60 4.22 1.85
N LEU A 50 2.50 4.99 1.87
CA LEU A 50 2.22 6.01 0.86
C LEU A 50 2.99 7.30 1.15
N ASP A 51 3.49 7.93 0.10
CA ASP A 51 4.16 9.23 0.18
C ASP A 51 3.73 10.13 -0.99
N GLY A 52 4.12 11.40 -0.95
CA GLY A 52 4.03 12.32 -2.08
C GLY A 52 2.62 12.46 -2.67
N VAL A 53 2.50 12.14 -3.96
CA VAL A 53 1.23 12.29 -4.69
C VAL A 53 0.23 11.20 -4.29
N ALA A 54 0.72 9.98 -4.04
CA ALA A 54 -0.11 8.87 -3.58
C ALA A 54 -0.72 9.15 -2.21
N MET A 55 0.04 9.71 -1.27
CA MET A 55 -0.49 10.08 0.05
C MET A 55 -1.57 11.16 -0.03
N ARG A 56 -1.37 12.20 -0.86
CA ARG A 56 -2.40 13.24 -1.05
C ARG A 56 -3.68 12.66 -1.63
N TRP A 57 -3.55 11.81 -2.65
CA TRP A 57 -4.69 11.13 -3.25
C TRP A 57 -5.40 10.22 -2.25
N TYR A 58 -4.66 9.50 -1.40
CA TYR A 58 -5.25 8.67 -0.35
C TYR A 58 -6.09 9.49 0.64
N CYS A 59 -5.66 10.70 1.02
CA CYS A 59 -6.44 11.58 1.87
C CYS A 59 -7.78 12.04 1.25
N ASP A 60 -7.88 12.03 -0.08
CA ASP A 60 -9.11 12.40 -0.82
C ASP A 60 -10.08 11.22 -1.00
N LEU A 61 -9.71 10.00 -0.59
CA LEU A 61 -10.57 8.82 -0.68
C LEU A 61 -11.64 8.80 0.42
N GLU A 62 -12.80 8.26 0.08
CA GLU A 62 -13.87 7.97 1.05
C GLU A 62 -13.38 7.00 2.12
N GLU A 63 -13.99 7.07 3.31
CA GLU A 63 -13.57 6.26 4.45
C GLU A 63 -13.63 4.76 4.15
N GLU A 64 -14.66 4.30 3.44
CA GLU A 64 -14.80 2.89 3.06
C GLU A 64 -13.69 2.43 2.13
N GLN A 65 -13.17 3.33 1.29
CA GLN A 65 -12.07 3.03 0.35
C GLN A 65 -10.71 3.02 1.04
N ARG A 66 -10.55 3.77 2.13
CA ARG A 66 -9.28 3.89 2.87
C ARG A 66 -8.99 2.70 3.78
N PHE A 67 -10.03 2.09 4.35
CA PHE A 67 -9.89 0.99 5.32
C PHE A 67 -10.13 -0.41 4.74
N SER A 68 -10.59 -0.51 3.49
CA SER A 68 -10.71 -1.76 2.76
C SER A 68 -9.52 -1.94 1.83
N TRP A 69 -8.63 -2.89 2.12
CA TRP A 69 -7.50 -3.20 1.24
C TRP A 69 -7.99 -3.66 -0.13
N SER A 70 -9.11 -4.37 -0.14
CA SER A 70 -9.75 -4.84 -1.36
C SER A 70 -10.21 -3.71 -2.27
N ASP A 71 -10.67 -2.59 -1.72
CA ASP A 71 -11.06 -1.40 -2.48
C ASP A 71 -9.86 -0.49 -2.77
N LEU A 72 -8.97 -0.30 -1.80
CA LEU A 72 -7.75 0.50 -1.93
C LEU A 72 -6.86 -0.01 -3.07
N ARG A 73 -6.64 -1.32 -3.18
CA ARG A 73 -5.82 -1.89 -4.27
C ARG A 73 -6.42 -1.66 -5.65
N ARG A 74 -7.75 -1.68 -5.79
CA ARG A 74 -8.42 -1.37 -7.07
C ARG A 74 -8.29 0.11 -7.40
N ALA A 75 -8.48 0.96 -6.41
CA ALA A 75 -8.33 2.39 -6.54
C ALA A 75 -6.88 2.78 -6.93
N LEU A 76 -5.87 2.13 -6.33
CA LEU A 76 -4.46 2.30 -6.68
C LEU A 76 -4.19 1.92 -8.14
N LEU A 77 -4.63 0.75 -8.59
CA LEU A 77 -4.45 0.29 -9.98
C LEU A 77 -5.20 1.17 -11.01
N GLN A 78 -6.30 1.80 -10.62
CA GLN A 78 -7.03 2.73 -11.47
C GLN A 78 -6.36 4.10 -11.57
N ARG A 79 -5.79 4.56 -10.45
CA ARG A 79 -5.18 5.90 -10.35
C ARG A 79 -3.74 5.94 -10.89
N PHE A 80 -3.00 4.85 -10.67
CA PHE A 80 -1.58 4.68 -10.98
C PHE A 80 -1.40 3.38 -11.81
N PRO A 81 -1.53 3.46 -13.15
CA PRO A 81 -1.37 2.30 -14.03
C PRO A 81 0.08 1.88 -14.22
#